data_AF-A0A519TRD7-F1
#
_entry.id   AF-A0A519TRD7-F1
#
_cell.length_a   1.000
_cell.length_b   1.000
_cell.length_c   1.000
_cell.angle_alpha   90.00
_cell.angle_beta   90.00
_cell.angle_gamma   90.00
#
_symmetry.space_group_name_H-M   'P 1'
#
loop_
_entity.id
_entity.type
_entity.pdbx_description
1 polymer ?
#
loop_
_entity_poly.entity_id
_entity_poly.type
_entity_poly.pdbx_seq_one_letter_code
_entity_poly.pdbx_strand_id
1 'polypeptide(L)'
;MPNKNSDPVFQLIKSLTQSEKRHFRLFANRQGSTEGLKFLQLFDAFDAQEQHDEERVLTQVPTLKRAQLANLKANLYRQLLASLRLYHAGQNLDIQLH
;
A
#
# COMPACT_ATOMS: atom_id res chain seq x y z
N MET A 1 12.63 1.71 -25.77
CA MET A 1 13.32 2.33 -24.62
C MET A 1 13.07 1.42 -23.43
N PRO A 2 14.09 0.96 -22.67
CA PRO A 2 13.80 0.14 -21.50
C PRO A 2 12.96 0.99 -20.55
N ASN A 3 11.70 0.59 -20.35
CA ASN A 3 10.74 1.28 -19.50
C ASN A 3 11.41 1.52 -18.14
N LYS A 4 11.50 2.79 -17.70
CA LYS A 4 11.82 3.12 -16.31
C LYS A 4 10.96 2.21 -15.44
N ASN A 5 11.59 1.22 -14.80
CA ASN A 5 10.96 0.22 -13.96
C ASN A 5 9.91 0.89 -13.08
N SER A 6 8.65 0.72 -13.43
CA SER A 6 7.55 1.19 -12.62
C SER A 6 7.50 0.32 -11.38
N ASP A 7 7.72 0.92 -10.22
CA ASP A 7 7.66 0.18 -8.96
C ASP A 7 6.28 -0.50 -8.83
N PRO A 8 6.22 -1.84 -8.73
CA PRO A 8 4.95 -2.56 -8.71
C PRO A 8 4.04 -2.16 -7.54
N VAL A 9 4.64 -1.76 -6.41
CA VAL A 9 3.90 -1.32 -5.22
C VAL A 9 3.25 0.03 -5.50
N PHE A 10 4.01 0.96 -6.07
CA PHE A 10 3.48 2.26 -6.47
C PHE A 10 2.35 2.12 -7.49
N GLN A 11 2.54 1.30 -8.53
CA GLN A 11 1.51 1.06 -9.54
C GLN A 11 0.23 0.48 -8.93
N LEU A 12 0.37 -0.52 -8.05
CA LEU A 12 -0.78 -1.12 -7.37
C LEU A 12 -1.52 -0.08 -6.53
N ILE A 13 -0.82 0.75 -5.76
CA ILE A 13 -1.43 1.82 -4.95
C ILE A 13 -2.22 2.78 -5.85
N LYS A 14 -1.68 3.11 -7.02
CA LYS A 14 -2.33 4.02 -7.98
C LYS A 14 -3.51 3.43 -8.71
N SER A 15 -3.57 2.11 -8.88
CA SER A 15 -4.75 1.45 -9.46
C SER A 15 -5.91 1.29 -8.48
N LEU A 16 -5.71 1.50 -7.17
CA LEU A 16 -6.77 1.31 -6.19
C LEU A 16 -7.86 2.38 -6.30
N THR A 17 -9.09 1.91 -6.16
CA THR A 17 -10.27 2.75 -5.92
C THR A 17 -10.25 3.37 -4.52
N GLN A 18 -11.04 4.42 -4.30
CA GLN A 18 -11.12 5.07 -2.99
C GLN A 18 -11.60 4.11 -1.89
N SER A 19 -12.50 3.17 -2.20
CA SER A 19 -13.00 2.17 -1.26
C SER A 19 -11.93 1.15 -0.88
N GLU A 20 -11.15 0.66 -1.83
CA GLU A 20 -10.02 -0.24 -1.57
C GLU A 20 -8.94 0.43 -0.71
N LYS A 21 -8.61 1.70 -1.00
CA LYS A 21 -7.67 2.48 -0.17
C LYS A 21 -8.17 2.63 1.26
N ARG A 22 -9.46 2.95 1.44
CA ARG A 22 -10.08 3.05 2.77
C ARG A 22 -10.05 1.70 3.49
N HIS A 23 -10.37 0.61 2.79
CA HIS A 23 -10.34 -0.73 3.35
C HIS A 23 -8.93 -1.12 3.80
N PHE A 24 -7.91 -0.84 2.98
CA PHE A 24 -6.51 -1.07 3.34
C PHE A 24 -6.09 -0.30 4.59
N ARG A 25 -6.45 0.99 4.69
CA ARG A 25 -6.13 1.79 5.88
C ARG A 25 -6.72 1.19 7.16
N LEU A 26 -7.97 0.72 7.11
CA LEU A 26 -8.61 0.03 8.23
C LEU A 26 -7.95 -1.32 8.54
N PHE A 27 -7.60 -2.10 7.50
CA PHE A 27 -6.92 -3.38 7.63
C PHE A 27 -5.56 -3.24 8.31
N ALA A 28 -4.74 -2.27 7.89
CA ALA A 28 -3.43 -2.02 8.46
C ALA A 28 -3.50 -1.48 9.91
N ASN A 29 -4.51 -0.64 10.22
CA ASN A 29 -4.67 -0.06 11.56
C ASN A 29 -5.10 -1.11 12.61
N ARG A 30 -5.80 -2.19 12.22
CA ARG A 30 -6.18 -3.29 13.14
C ARG A 30 -5.00 -3.99 13.80
N GLN A 31 -3.82 -3.94 13.20
CA GLN A 31 -2.63 -4.59 13.75
C GLN A 31 -2.06 -3.86 14.96
N GLY A 32 -2.45 -2.60 15.23
CA GLY A 32 -2.11 -1.84 16.45
C GLY A 32 -0.60 -1.66 16.72
N SER A 33 0.25 -2.09 15.80
CA SER A 33 1.70 -2.14 15.98
C SER A 33 2.38 -0.94 15.35
N THR A 34 3.55 -0.59 15.88
CA THR A 34 4.42 0.46 15.31
C THR A 34 4.79 0.17 13.85
N GLU A 35 4.81 -1.11 13.45
CA GLU A 35 5.00 -1.50 12.05
C GLU A 35 3.80 -1.14 11.18
N GLY A 36 2.57 -1.36 11.67
CA GLY A 36 1.33 -0.92 11.02
C GLY A 36 1.35 0.57 10.68
N LEU A 37 1.83 1.41 11.60
CA LEU A 37 1.98 2.85 11.39
C LEU A 37 2.98 3.18 10.27
N LYS A 38 4.13 2.49 10.20
CA LYS A 38 5.11 2.70 9.13
C LYS A 38 4.57 2.32 7.75
N PHE A 39 3.77 1.26 7.67
CA PHE A 39 3.14 0.86 6.41
C PHE A 39 2.11 1.88 5.94
N LEU A 40 1.29 2.40 6.86
CA LEU A 40 0.34 3.47 6.54
C LEU A 40 1.05 4.74 6.05
N GLN A 41 2.12 5.16 6.73
CA GLN A 41 2.91 6.31 6.32
C GLN A 41 3.54 6.12 4.93
N LEU A 42 4.11 4.95 4.65
CA LEU A 42 4.67 4.62 3.34
C LEU A 42 3.59 4.60 2.25
N PHE A 43 2.43 4.01 2.56
CA PHE A 43 1.28 3.95 1.66
C PHE A 43 0.76 5.35 1.32
N ASP A 44 0.52 6.20 2.32
CA ASP A 44 0.02 7.56 2.12
C ASP A 44 1.03 8.43 1.36
N ALA A 45 2.34 8.27 1.63
CA ALA A 45 3.38 8.98 0.90
C ALA A 45 3.41 8.62 -0.60
N PHE A 46 3.22 7.35 -0.95
CA PHE A 46 3.09 6.93 -2.35
C PHE A 46 1.74 7.34 -2.97
N ASP A 47 0.64 7.24 -2.21
CA ASP A 47 -0.69 7.62 -2.66
C ASP A 47 -0.77 9.11 -3.01
N ALA A 48 -0.02 9.97 -2.32
CA ALA A 48 0.04 11.41 -2.59
C ALA A 48 0.89 11.80 -3.82
N GLN A 49 1.78 10.94 -4.31
CA GLN A 49 2.72 11.28 -5.39
C GLN A 49 2.14 11.02 -6.78
N GLU A 50 2.25 11.95 -7.73
CA GLU A 50 1.81 11.67 -9.12
C GLU A 50 2.77 10.73 -9.87
N GLN A 51 4.05 10.78 -9.53
CA GLN A 51 5.10 9.96 -10.13
C GLN A 51 5.93 9.31 -9.02
N HIS A 52 6.42 8.10 -9.28
CA HIS A 52 7.22 7.34 -8.33
C HIS A 52 8.53 8.07 -7.99
N ASP A 53 8.68 8.48 -6.73
CA ASP A 53 9.89 9.13 -6.21
C ASP A 53 10.17 8.69 -4.76
N GLU A 54 11.14 7.80 -4.59
CA GLU A 54 11.54 7.28 -3.27
C GLU A 54 12.23 8.34 -2.39
N GLU A 55 12.96 9.27 -2.99
CA GLU A 55 13.59 10.37 -2.24
C GLU A 55 12.52 11.20 -1.56
N ARG A 56 11.49 11.54 -2.33
CA ARG A 56 10.36 12.31 -1.84
C ARG A 56 9.58 11.56 -0.76
N VAL A 57 9.51 10.23 -0.79
CA VAL A 57 8.94 9.45 0.33
C VAL A 57 9.78 9.62 1.59
N LEU A 58 11.10 9.46 1.49
CA LEU A 58 12.01 9.57 2.64
C LEU A 58 12.01 10.97 3.26
N THR A 59 11.80 12.03 2.45
CA THR A 59 11.63 13.40 2.97
C THR A 59 10.31 13.61 3.70
N GLN A 60 9.22 12.98 3.26
CA GLN A 60 7.90 13.10 3.89
C GLN A 60 7.76 12.26 5.16
N VAL A 61 8.48 11.13 5.21
CA VAL A 61 8.42 10.18 6.32
C VAL A 61 9.83 9.97 6.89
N PRO A 62 10.35 10.94 7.69
CA PRO A 62 11.73 10.91 8.18
C PRO A 62 12.02 9.77 9.17
N THR A 63 10.98 9.10 9.69
CA THR A 63 11.10 7.88 10.50
C THR A 63 11.54 6.66 9.67
N LEU A 64 11.41 6.73 8.33
CA LEU A 64 11.85 5.67 7.42
C LEU A 64 13.31 5.83 7.04
N LYS A 65 14.08 4.76 7.20
CA LYS A 65 15.47 4.70 6.73
C LYS A 65 15.50 4.13 5.32
N ARG A 66 16.32 4.72 4.44
CA ARG A 66 16.54 4.22 3.07
C ARG A 66 16.85 2.72 3.01
N ALA A 67 17.73 2.25 3.90
CA ALA A 67 18.10 0.84 4.00
C ALA A 67 16.91 -0.11 4.30
N GLN A 68 15.84 0.40 4.89
CA GLN A 68 14.64 -0.37 5.21
C GLN A 68 13.56 -0.29 4.12
N LEU A 69 13.68 0.64 3.17
CA LEU A 69 12.62 0.95 2.21
C LEU A 69 12.28 -0.24 1.31
N ALA A 70 13.28 -0.97 0.83
CA ALA A 70 13.05 -2.16 0.00
C ALA A 70 12.21 -3.24 0.71
N ASN A 71 12.55 -3.54 1.97
CA ASN A 71 11.81 -4.51 2.77
C ASN A 71 10.42 -4.01 3.13
N LEU A 72 10.28 -2.73 3.47
CA LEU A 72 8.99 -2.12 3.75
C LEU A 72 8.08 -2.14 2.53
N LYS A 73 8.60 -1.87 1.32
CA LYS A 73 7.84 -2.01 0.06
C LYS A 73 7.39 -3.45 -0.18
N ALA A 74 8.28 -4.42 -0.03
CA ALA A 74 7.93 -5.84 -0.21
C ALA A 74 6.84 -6.29 0.79
N ASN A 75 6.92 -5.83 2.03
CA ASN A 75 5.90 -6.07 3.06
C ASN A 75 4.57 -5.35 2.73
N LEU A 76 4.63 -4.09 2.33
CA LEU A 76 3.48 -3.29 1.94
C LEU A 76 2.73 -3.95 0.78
N TYR A 77 3.45 -4.42 -0.24
CA TYR A 77 2.88 -5.14 -1.37
C TYR A 77 2.11 -6.39 -0.93
N ARG A 78 2.72 -7.22 -0.07
CA ARG A 78 2.04 -8.42 0.47
C ARG A 78 0.78 -8.07 1.25
N GLN A 79 0.82 -7.01 2.07
CA GLN A 79 -0.34 -6.58 2.85
C GLN A 79 -1.44 -5.98 1.98
N LEU A 80 -1.10 -5.22 0.94
CA LEU A 80 -2.05 -4.73 -0.05
C LEU A 80 -2.78 -5.88 -0.73
N LEU A 81 -2.05 -6.88 -1.23
CA LEU A 81 -2.65 -8.05 -1.87
C LEU A 81 -3.55 -8.84 -0.90
N ALA A 82 -3.12 -9.02 0.35
CA ALA A 82 -3.93 -9.69 1.37
C ALA A 82 -5.21 -8.91 1.68
N SER A 83 -5.12 -7.59 1.80
CA SER A 83 -6.26 -6.70 2.06
C SER A 83 -7.25 -6.69 0.90
N LEU A 84 -6.78 -6.61 -0.36
CA LEU A 84 -7.64 -6.68 -1.55
C LEU A 84 -8.34 -8.02 -1.67
N ARG A 85 -7.64 -9.12 -1.41
CA ARG A 85 -8.26 -10.46 -1.41
C ARG A 85 -9.42 -10.54 -0.42
N LEU A 86 -9.25 -9.99 0.79
CA LEU A 86 -10.33 -9.95 1.79
C LEU A 86 -11.46 -9.01 1.39
N TYR A 87 -11.13 -7.84 0.83
CA TYR A 87 -12.11 -6.88 0.33
C TYR A 87 -13.02 -7.50 -0.72
N HIS A 88 -12.45 -8.10 -1.77
CA HIS A 88 -13.24 -8.72 -2.84
C HIS A 88 -13.90 -10.02 -2.41
N ALA A 89 -13.31 -10.82 -1.52
CA ALA A 89 -13.99 -11.98 -0.95
C ALA A 89 -15.26 -11.58 -0.18
N GLY A 90 -15.21 -10.47 0.56
CA GLY A 90 -16.37 -9.89 1.24
C GLY A 90 -17.45 -9.39 0.27
N GLN A 91 -17.06 -8.81 -0.87
CA GLN A 91 -18.00 -8.39 -1.92
C GLN A 91 -18.60 -9.57 -2.71
N ASN A 92 -17.87 -10.68 -2.80
CA ASN A 92 -18.33 -11.89 -3.48
C ASN A 92 -19.29 -12.74 -2.63
N LEU A 93 -19.41 -12.50 -1.32
CA LEU A 93 -20.41 -13.17 -0.47
C LEU A 93 -21.85 -12.80 -0.87
N ASP A 94 -22.07 -11.59 -1.40
CA ASP A 94 -23.37 -11.20 -1.98
C ASP A 94 -23.71 -12.02 -3.25
N ILE A 95 -22.71 -12.60 -3.92
CA ILE A 95 -22.90 -13.48 -5.09
C ILE A 95 -23.20 -14.94 -4.64
N GLN A 96 -22.91 -15.32 -3.39
CA GLN A 96 -23.16 -16.67 -2.86
C GLN A 96 -24.54 -16.87 -2.22
N LEU A 97 -25.40 -15.85 -2.22
CA LEU A 97 -26.81 -15.98 -1.83
C LEU A 97 -27.70 -16.18 -3.07
N HIS A 98 -27.63 -17.34 -3.72
CA HIS A 98 -28.66 -17.85 -4.63
C HIS A 98 -28.71 -19.38 -4.61
#